data_AF-A0AB38DDP0-F1
#
_entry.id   AF-A0AB38DDP0-F1
#
_cell.length_a   1.000
_cell.length_b   1.000
_cell.length_c   1.000
_cell.angle_alpha   90.00
_cell.angle_beta   90.00
_cell.angle_gamma   90.00
#
_symmetry.space_group_name_H-M   'P 1'
#
loop_
_entity.id
_entity.type
_entity.pdbx_description
1 polymer ?
#
loop_
_entity_poly.entity_id
_entity_poly.type
_entity_poly.pdbx_seq_one_letter_code
_entity_poly.pdbx_strand_id
1 'polypeptide(L)' 'MAASNARRHPAELTSDRLADASERWNDKFTGEELDMIGRLRFALDEIAAGAR' A
#
# COMPACT_ATOMS: atom_id res chain seq x y z
N MET A 1 -17.15 -22.66 8.15
CA MET A 1 -16.08 -21.67 8.38
C MET A 1 -16.61 -20.31 7.95
N ALA A 2 -17.07 -19.49 8.89
CA ALA A 2 -17.48 -18.12 8.57
C ALA A 2 -16.20 -17.33 8.28
N ALA A 3 -15.96 -16.99 7.01
CA ALA A 3 -14.91 -16.04 6.67
C ALA A 3 -15.25 -14.73 7.40
N SER A 4 -14.45 -14.38 8.41
CA SER A 4 -14.55 -13.08 9.05
C SER A 4 -14.39 -12.04 7.96
N ASN A 5 -15.48 -11.38 7.60
CA ASN A 5 -15.54 -10.36 6.57
C ASN A 5 -15.00 -9.05 7.17
N ALA A 6 -13.80 -9.10 7.73
CA ALA A 6 -13.11 -7.93 8.25
C ALA A 6 -12.82 -7.05 7.04
N ARG A 7 -13.63 -5.99 6.90
CA ARG A 7 -13.47 -5.01 5.83
C ARG A 7 -12.04 -4.49 5.88
N ARG A 8 -11.26 -4.74 4.81
CA ARG A 8 -9.87 -4.30 4.72
C ARG A 8 -9.76 -2.82 5.02
N HIS A 9 -8.78 -2.44 5.82
CA HIS A 9 -8.58 -1.05 6.21
C HIS A 9 -8.25 -0.21 4.95
N PRO A 10 -8.82 1.00 4.78
CA PRO A 10 -8.59 1.82 3.59
C PRO A 10 -7.11 2.09 3.28
N ALA A 11 -6.26 2.15 4.31
CA ALA A 11 -4.82 2.31 4.13
C ALA A 11 -4.17 1.06 3.49
N GLU A 12 -4.63 -0.16 3.80
CA GLU A 12 -4.14 -1.39 3.14
C GLU A 12 -4.48 -1.36 1.65
N LEU A 13 -5.72 -1.01 1.31
CA LEU A 13 -6.16 -0.94 -0.08
C LEU A 13 -5.39 0.12 -0.87
N THR A 14 -5.01 1.22 -0.21
CA THR A 14 -4.20 2.27 -0.83
C THR A 14 -2.75 1.82 -1.00
N SER A 15 -2.19 1.13 -0.01
CA SER A 15 -0.83 0.56 -0.06
C SER A 15 -0.68 -0.44 -1.22
N ASP A 16 -1.65 -1.36 -1.36
CA ASP A 16 -1.69 -2.33 -2.47
C ASP A 16 -1.75 -1.62 -3.83
N ARG A 17 -2.65 -0.64 -3.97
CA ARG A 17 -2.80 0.10 -5.24
C ARG A 17 -1.54 0.86 -5.62
N LEU A 18 -0.82 1.41 -4.64
CA LEU A 18 0.47 2.07 -4.86
C LEU A 18 1.54 1.06 -5.29
N ALA A 19 1.55 -0.15 -4.71
CA ALA A 19 2.42 -1.24 -5.14
C ALA A 19 2.19 -1.56 -6.63
N ASP A 20 0.94 -1.88 -6.98
CA ASP A 20 0.53 -2.25 -8.33
C ASP A 20 0.88 -1.15 -9.34
N ALA A 21 0.62 0.11 -9.00
CA ALA A 21 0.92 1.25 -9.87
C ALA A 21 2.44 1.44 -10.07
N SER A 22 3.22 1.30 -8.99
CA SER A 22 4.68 1.46 -9.04
C SER A 22 5.39 0.35 -9.82
N GLU A 23 4.84 -0.87 -9.81
CA GLU A 23 5.34 -1.98 -10.62
C GLU A 23 4.93 -1.81 -12.08
N ARG A 24 3.66 -1.49 -12.33
CA ARG A 24 3.11 -1.37 -13.70
C ARG A 24 3.72 -0.22 -14.49
N TRP A 25 4.00 0.90 -13.83
CA TRP A 25 4.54 2.12 -14.45
C TRP A 25 5.93 2.45 -13.93
N ASN A 26 6.71 1.44 -13.56
CA ASN A 26 8.06 1.61 -13.01
C ASN A 26 8.95 2.51 -13.87
N ASP A 27 8.84 2.38 -15.20
CA ASP A 27 9.57 3.18 -16.19
C ASP A 27 9.21 4.67 -16.20
N LYS A 28 8.11 5.06 -15.54
CA LYS A 28 7.64 6.44 -15.41
C LYS A 28 8.14 7.13 -14.15
N PHE A 29 8.73 6.39 -13.22
CA PHE A 29 9.23 6.92 -11.96
C PHE A 29 10.75 6.89 -11.93
N THR A 30 11.33 7.91 -11.33
CA THR A 30 12.73 7.91 -10.94
C THR A 30 12.95 7.00 -9.73
N GLY A 31 14.21 6.65 -9.46
CA GLY A 31 14.56 5.87 -8.26
C GLY A 31 14.12 6.56 -6.96
N GLU A 32 14.26 7.89 -6.86
CA GLU A 32 13.84 8.65 -5.68
C GLU A 32 12.32 8.62 -5.47
N GLU A 33 11.53 8.69 -6.55
CA GLU A 33 10.08 8.58 -6.48
C GLU A 33 9.64 7.17 -6.08
N LEU A 34 10.31 6.12 -6.56
CA LEU A 34 10.06 4.74 -6.15
C LEU A 34 10.39 4.52 -4.67
N ASP A 35 11.50 5.09 -4.18
CA ASP A 35 11.87 5.05 -2.76
C ASP A 35 10.82 5.77 -1.90
N MET A 36 10.34 6.93 -2.35
CA MET A 36 9.25 7.66 -1.69
C MET A 36 7.95 6.84 -1.66
N ILE A 37 7.57 6.20 -2.76
CA ILE A 37 6.41 5.30 -2.82
C ILE A 37 6.57 4.16 -1.81
N GLY A 38 7.77 3.57 -1.70
CA GLY A 38 8.07 2.55 -0.70
C GLY A 38 7.85 3.04 0.74
N ARG A 39 8.32 4.26 1.06
CA ARG A 39 8.10 4.88 2.38
C ARG A 39 6.63 5.17 2.66
N LEU A 40 5.87 5.63 1.66
CA LEU A 40 4.43 5.89 1.78
C LEU A 40 3.65 4.59 2.04
N ARG A 41 3.99 3.52 1.32
CA ARG A 41 3.38 2.18 1.53
C ARG A 41 3.63 1.68 2.95
N PHE A 42 4.87 1.78 3.43
CA PHE A 42 5.20 1.42 4.81
C PHE A 42 4.35 2.19 5.84
N ALA A 43 4.20 3.51 5.67
CA ALA A 43 3.37 4.32 6.57
C ALA A 43 1.88 3.92 6.53
N LEU A 44 1.35 3.58 5.35
CA LEU A 44 -0.03 3.11 5.19
C LEU A 44 -0.26 1.76 5.88
N ASP A 45 0.72 0.86 5.80
CA ASP A 45 0.67 -0.45 6.45
C ASP A 45 0.68 -0.30 7.98
N GLU A 46 1.51 0.61 8.52
CA GLU A 46 1.52 0.93 9.96
C GLU A 46 0.19 1.52 10.44
N ILE A 47 -0.42 2.42 9.65
CA ILE A 47 -1.75 2.98 9.97
C ILE A 47 -2.80 1.86 10.00
N ALA A 48 -2.76 0.95 9.02
CA ALA A 48 -3.68 -0.18 8.98
C ALA A 48 -3.48 -1.15 10.16
N ALA A 49 -2.24 -1.39 10.55
CA ALA A 49 -1.92 -2.24 11.69
C ALA A 49 -2.37 -1.63 13.02
N GLY A 50 -2.18 -0.32 13.21
CA GLY A 50 -2.61 0.41 14.41
C GLY A 50 -4.13 0.63 14.52
N ALA A 51 -4.89 0.44 13.44
CA ALA A 51 -6.35 0.55 13.42
C ALA A 51 -7.10 -0.75 13.76
N ARG A 52 -6.37 -1.84 14.06
CA ARG A 52 -6.90 -3.15 14.45
C ARG A 52 -6.98 -3.31 15.97
#